data_AF-A0A8J9TLX4-F1
#
_entry.id   AF-A0A8J9TLX4-F1
#
_cell.length_a   1.000
_cell.length_b   1.000
_cell.length_c   1.000
_cell.angle_alpha   90.00
_cell.angle_beta   90.00
_cell.angle_gamma   90.00
#
_symmetry.space_group_name_H-M   'P 1'
#
loop_
_entity.id
_entity.type
_entity.pdbx_description
1 polymer ?
#
loop_
_entity_poly.entity_id
_entity_poly.type
_entity_poly.pdbx_seq_one_letter_code
_entity_poly.pdbx_strand_id
1 'polypeptide(L)'
;LGMLEIYNDEVYDLLGTQGASMKEKQEGAMKAGGKASLDIRRNKDGRIEVPNLTRESVQSIQEVMELLKRGNSNRATASTDMNEHSSRSHMVLSVDVYSGLEDSQKNKGTLYLVDLAGSERVRKSNVQGDQLKEAGYINKSLSALGNVMEALDRKASHVPYRDSKLTYLLQDSLGGNSRTMMVVAICPTDSSYDESVHALQFATRVRRIQIGAAQRNVTSKNLE
;
A
#
# COMPACT_ATOMS: atom_id res chain seq x y z
N LEU A 1 14.49 -4.19 0.81
CA LEU A 1 13.39 -3.55 1.55
C LEU A 1 12.99 -2.28 0.82
N GLY A 2 11.71 -2.06 0.56
CA GLY A 2 11.20 -0.81 -0.03
C GLY A 2 10.00 -0.31 0.78
N MET A 3 9.84 1.00 0.90
CA MET A 3 8.77 1.61 1.70
C MET A 3 8.16 2.78 0.93
N LEU A 4 6.84 2.80 0.82
CA LEU A 4 6.10 3.84 0.13
C LEU A 4 4.89 4.31 0.92
N GLU A 5 4.39 5.47 0.53
CA GLU A 5 3.15 6.05 1.00
C GLU A 5 2.18 6.25 -0.17
N ILE A 6 0.89 6.02 0.07
CA ILE A 6 -0.18 6.43 -0.83
C ILE A 6 -0.95 7.55 -0.14
N TYR A 7 -0.78 8.76 -0.66
CA TYR A 7 -1.39 9.97 -0.12
C TYR A 7 -2.07 10.73 -1.25
N ASN A 8 -3.35 11.10 -1.08
CA ASN A 8 -4.16 11.72 -2.14
C ASN A 8 -4.18 10.93 -3.48
N ASP A 9 -4.19 9.59 -3.41
CA ASP A 9 -4.18 8.69 -4.57
C ASP A 9 -2.91 8.84 -5.46
N GLU A 10 -1.84 9.39 -4.89
CA GLU A 10 -0.49 9.48 -5.46
C GLU A 10 0.47 8.60 -4.64
N VAL A 11 1.54 8.10 -5.25
CA VAL A 11 2.47 7.14 -4.61
C VAL A 11 3.82 7.82 -4.36
N TYR A 12 4.31 7.82 -3.13
CA TYR A 12 5.55 8.50 -2.76
C TYR A 12 6.57 7.52 -2.17
N ASP A 13 7.83 7.67 -2.58
CA ASP A 13 8.95 6.93 -1.98
C ASP A 13 9.26 7.49 -0.58
N LEU A 14 9.35 6.60 0.42
CA LEU A 14 9.73 6.97 1.78
C LEU A 14 11.20 6.70 2.10
N LEU A 15 11.94 5.99 1.26
CA LEU A 15 13.37 5.68 1.46
C LEU A 15 14.30 6.41 0.49
N GLY A 16 13.78 6.90 -0.63
CA GLY A 16 14.55 7.69 -1.59
C GLY A 16 15.19 8.93 -0.94
N THR A 17 16.41 9.25 -1.34
CA THR A 17 17.06 10.50 -0.94
C THR A 17 16.30 11.67 -1.56
N GLN A 18 15.93 12.65 -0.71
CA GLN A 18 15.33 13.91 -1.15
C GLN A 18 16.34 14.65 -2.03
N GLY A 19 16.33 14.40 -3.35
CA GLY A 19 17.26 15.02 -4.30
C GLY A 19 17.68 14.17 -5.50
N ALA A 20 17.43 12.85 -5.52
CA ALA A 20 17.87 12.00 -6.64
C ALA A 20 16.97 12.10 -7.91
N SER A 21 15.80 12.75 -7.82
CA SER A 21 14.91 12.99 -8.97
C SER A 21 15.04 14.40 -9.56
N MET A 22 16.06 15.19 -9.19
CA MET A 22 16.27 16.57 -9.67
C MET A 22 16.94 16.66 -11.05
N LYS A 23 17.26 15.54 -11.70
CA LYS A 23 17.75 15.55 -13.08
C LYS A 23 16.93 14.55 -13.89
N GLU A 24 16.33 15.04 -14.97
CA GLU A 24 15.61 14.26 -15.99
C GLU A 24 14.16 13.86 -15.65
N LYS A 25 13.27 14.85 -15.52
CA LYS A 25 11.98 14.82 -16.23
C LYS A 25 11.39 16.22 -16.37
N GLN A 26 11.13 16.57 -17.62
CA GLN A 26 10.56 17.81 -18.10
C GLN A 26 9.17 18.09 -17.50
N GLU A 27 8.92 19.39 -17.26
CA GLU A 27 7.65 20.11 -17.37
C GLU A 27 6.37 19.28 -17.18
N GLY A 28 6.00 19.05 -15.92
CA GLY A 28 4.73 18.47 -15.55
C GLY A 28 4.45 18.61 -14.06
N ALA A 29 3.69 19.65 -13.69
CA ALA A 29 3.06 19.90 -12.40
C ALA A 29 3.87 19.48 -11.15
N MET A 30 4.75 20.36 -10.67
CA MET A 30 5.14 20.37 -9.26
C MET A 30 3.86 20.47 -8.41
N LYS A 31 3.52 19.40 -7.69
CA LYS A 31 2.48 19.40 -6.65
C LYS A 31 3.13 19.50 -5.26
N ALA A 32 2.36 20.04 -4.31
CA ALA A 32 2.81 20.44 -2.98
C ALA A 32 3.72 19.39 -2.31
N GLY A 33 4.92 19.79 -1.92
CA GLY A 33 5.89 18.95 -1.19
C GLY A 33 7.13 18.48 -1.97
N GLY A 34 7.27 18.81 -3.26
CA GLY A 34 8.51 18.63 -4.02
C GLY A 34 8.91 17.18 -4.36
N LYS A 35 8.07 16.19 -4.04
CA LYS A 35 8.30 14.78 -4.37
C LYS A 35 7.49 14.37 -5.60
N ALA A 36 8.12 13.67 -6.55
CA ALA A 36 7.44 13.11 -7.71
C ALA A 36 6.66 11.84 -7.32
N SER A 37 5.42 11.75 -7.80
CA SER A 37 4.59 10.54 -7.65
C SER A 37 5.15 9.40 -8.49
N LEU A 38 5.13 8.17 -7.97
CA LEU A 38 5.60 6.96 -8.63
C LEU A 38 4.45 6.26 -9.38
N ASP A 39 4.78 5.65 -10.50
CA ASP A 39 3.84 4.83 -11.26
C ASP A 39 3.79 3.39 -10.73
N ILE A 40 2.57 2.86 -10.61
CA ILE A 40 2.32 1.42 -10.44
C ILE A 40 2.13 0.81 -11.84
N ARG A 41 2.87 -0.25 -12.14
CA ARG A 41 2.84 -0.91 -13.45
C ARG A 41 2.76 -2.42 -13.30
N ARG A 42 2.29 -3.07 -14.36
CA ARG A 42 2.34 -4.53 -14.47
C ARG A 42 3.56 -4.90 -15.30
N ASN A 43 4.43 -5.76 -14.76
CA ASN A 43 5.64 -6.20 -15.45
C ASN A 43 5.33 -7.30 -16.48
N LYS A 44 6.37 -7.75 -17.20
CA LYS A 44 6.25 -8.78 -18.24
C LYS A 44 5.73 -10.12 -17.69
N ASP A 45 5.99 -10.41 -16.43
CA ASP A 45 5.52 -11.62 -15.74
C ASP A 45 4.10 -11.49 -15.18
N GLY A 46 3.42 -10.37 -15.48
CA GLY A 46 2.06 -10.12 -15.01
C GLY A 46 1.96 -9.71 -13.55
N ARG A 47 3.06 -9.32 -12.89
CA ARG A 47 3.08 -8.87 -11.48
C ARG A 47 3.02 -7.36 -11.37
N ILE A 48 2.43 -6.87 -10.30
CA ILE A 48 2.40 -5.46 -9.97
C ILE A 48 3.73 -5.02 -9.37
N GLU A 49 4.28 -3.94 -9.89
CA GLU A 49 5.53 -3.33 -9.43
C GLU A 49 5.45 -1.81 -9.42
N VAL A 50 6.36 -1.20 -8.67
CA VAL A 50 6.62 0.24 -8.66
C VAL A 50 8.08 0.41 -9.10
N PRO A 51 8.36 0.61 -10.41
CA PRO A 51 9.70 0.47 -10.96
C PRO A 51 10.75 1.39 -10.34
N ASN A 52 10.34 2.60 -9.96
CA ASN A 52 11.22 3.63 -9.42
C ASN A 52 11.19 3.72 -7.88
N LEU A 53 10.68 2.70 -7.21
CA LEU A 53 10.70 2.63 -5.74
C LEU A 53 12.11 2.26 -5.27
N THR A 54 12.68 3.08 -4.38
CA THR A 54 13.97 2.79 -3.74
C THR A 54 13.89 1.46 -2.99
N ARG A 55 14.86 0.58 -3.27
CA ARG A 55 15.03 -0.70 -2.58
C ARG A 55 16.42 -0.78 -1.98
N GLU A 56 16.47 -0.96 -0.67
CA GLU A 56 17.73 -1.09 0.09
C GLU A 56 17.93 -2.53 0.56
N SER A 57 19.17 -3.02 0.46
CA SER A 57 19.53 -4.33 1.00
C SER A 57 19.61 -4.23 2.52
N VAL A 58 19.09 -5.25 3.21
CA VAL A 58 19.12 -5.35 4.67
C VAL A 58 19.65 -6.71 5.08
N GLN A 59 20.49 -6.76 6.11
CA GLN A 59 21.08 -7.99 6.64
C GLN A 59 20.67 -8.31 8.08
N SER A 60 20.04 -7.36 8.77
CA SER A 60 19.63 -7.50 10.16
C SER A 60 18.25 -6.89 10.43
N ILE A 61 17.61 -7.31 11.52
CA ILE A 61 16.35 -6.68 11.98
C ILE A 61 16.58 -5.22 12.39
N GLN A 62 17.77 -4.90 12.89
CA GLN A 62 18.17 -3.55 13.27
C GLN A 62 18.13 -2.62 12.04
N GLU A 63 18.72 -3.02 10.91
CA GLU A 63 18.64 -2.26 9.66
C GLU A 63 17.20 -2.08 9.18
N VAL A 64 16.36 -3.13 9.29
CA VAL A 64 14.93 -3.02 8.95
C VAL A 64 14.25 -1.95 9.82
N MET A 65 14.51 -1.95 11.13
CA MET A 65 13.92 -0.99 12.06
C MET A 65 14.44 0.44 11.83
N GLU A 66 15.70 0.61 11.45
CA GLU A 66 16.28 1.91 11.08
C GLU A 66 15.62 2.48 9.83
N LEU A 67 15.43 1.65 8.80
CA LEU A 67 14.74 2.04 7.57
C LEU A 67 13.27 2.37 7.82
N LEU A 68 12.58 1.58 8.65
CA LEU A 68 11.20 1.87 9.05
C LEU A 68 11.10 3.21 9.79
N LYS A 69 12.02 3.49 10.73
CA LYS A 69 12.08 4.75 11.45
C LYS A 69 12.33 5.92 10.51
N ARG A 70 13.27 5.78 9.56
CA ARG A 70 13.58 6.79 8.55
C ARG A 70 12.39 7.07 7.64
N GLY A 71 11.73 6.03 7.14
CA GLY A 71 10.54 6.18 6.31
C GLY A 71 9.38 6.84 7.03
N ASN A 72 9.16 6.51 8.32
CA ASN A 72 8.17 7.18 9.15
C ASN A 72 8.49 8.65 9.41
N SER A 73 9.77 9.01 9.61
CA SER A 73 10.17 10.42 9.69
C SER A 73 9.92 11.15 8.36
N ASN A 74 10.22 10.52 7.22
CA ASN A 74 9.97 11.08 5.90
C ASN A 74 8.48 11.26 5.58
N ARG A 75 7.64 10.35 6.10
CA ARG A 75 6.17 10.43 6.09
C ARG A 75 5.71 11.65 6.91
N ALA A 76 6.18 11.77 8.15
CA ALA A 76 5.84 12.86 9.05
C ALA A 76 6.21 14.25 8.51
N THR A 77 7.41 14.43 7.94
CA THR A 77 7.90 15.74 7.47
C THR A 77 7.15 16.33 6.26
N ALA A 78 6.31 15.56 5.57
CA ALA A 78 5.48 16.05 4.47
C ALA A 78 4.28 16.90 4.94
N SER A 79 4.00 16.90 6.25
CA SER A 79 2.84 17.53 6.88
C SER A 79 3.21 18.13 8.23
N THR A 80 2.72 19.31 8.56
CA THR A 80 3.04 20.01 9.81
C THR A 80 2.48 19.36 11.09
N ASP A 81 1.70 18.28 11.02
CA ASP A 81 1.19 17.55 12.19
C ASP A 81 1.22 16.01 12.03
N MET A 82 2.06 15.36 12.84
CA MET A 82 2.35 13.91 12.79
C MET A 82 1.15 13.00 13.02
N ASN A 83 0.22 13.41 13.88
CA ASN A 83 -0.93 12.59 14.28
C ASN A 83 -2.11 12.67 13.30
N GLU A 84 -2.15 13.74 12.50
CA GLU A 84 -3.23 13.96 11.53
C GLU A 84 -2.88 13.36 10.16
N HIS A 85 -1.59 13.24 9.82
CA HIS A 85 -1.20 12.71 8.51
C HIS A 85 -1.20 11.17 8.45
N SER A 86 -0.85 10.48 9.55
CA SER A 86 -0.83 9.01 9.57
C SER A 86 -2.23 8.39 9.43
N SER A 87 -3.27 9.07 9.92
CA SER A 87 -4.67 8.70 9.68
C SER A 87 -5.15 9.00 8.26
N ARG A 88 -4.35 9.73 7.47
CA ARG A 88 -4.73 10.27 6.17
C ARG A 88 -3.96 9.73 4.97
N SER A 89 -3.03 8.82 5.20
CA SER A 89 -2.29 8.13 4.15
C SER A 89 -2.15 6.66 4.43
N HIS A 90 -1.93 5.86 3.40
CA HIS A 90 -1.62 4.44 3.53
C HIS A 90 -0.12 4.24 3.42
N MET A 91 0.47 3.41 4.27
CA MET A 91 1.88 3.07 4.20
C MET A 91 2.04 1.61 3.80
N VAL A 92 2.95 1.35 2.87
CA VAL A 92 3.27 0.00 2.42
C VAL A 92 4.77 -0.24 2.58
N LEU A 93 5.12 -1.15 3.47
CA LEU A 93 6.46 -1.72 3.58
C LEU A 93 6.50 -3.03 2.79
N SER A 94 7.50 -3.17 1.92
CA SER A 94 7.75 -4.38 1.13
C SER A 94 9.12 -4.96 1.46
N VAL A 95 9.13 -6.25 1.80
CA VAL A 95 10.35 -7.00 2.12
C VAL A 95 10.47 -8.17 1.15
N ASP A 96 11.39 -8.05 0.21
CA ASP A 96 11.75 -9.17 -0.65
C ASP A 96 12.71 -10.10 0.10
N VAL A 97 12.35 -11.38 0.18
CA VAL A 97 13.15 -12.45 0.77
C VAL A 97 13.59 -13.38 -0.35
N TYR A 98 14.89 -13.51 -0.52
CA TYR A 98 15.49 -14.42 -1.49
C TYR A 98 16.02 -15.67 -0.77
N SER A 99 15.72 -16.85 -1.31
CA SER A 99 16.26 -18.11 -0.81
C SER A 99 16.77 -18.98 -1.96
N GLY A 100 17.87 -19.67 -1.74
CA GLY A 100 18.55 -20.52 -2.73
C GLY A 100 20.07 -20.29 -2.73
N LEU A 101 20.81 -21.34 -3.10
CA LEU A 101 22.26 -21.26 -3.31
C LEU A 101 22.55 -20.43 -4.58
N GLU A 102 23.74 -19.82 -4.67
CA GLU A 102 24.11 -18.89 -5.76
C GLU A 102 23.97 -19.50 -7.18
N ASP A 103 24.14 -20.81 -7.28
CA ASP A 103 24.10 -21.63 -8.51
C ASP A 103 22.76 -22.35 -8.76
N SER A 104 21.74 -22.11 -7.94
CA SER A 104 20.43 -22.75 -8.05
C SER A 104 19.30 -21.76 -8.36
N GLN A 105 18.11 -22.29 -8.66
CA GLN A 105 16.89 -21.49 -8.78
C GLN A 105 16.67 -20.67 -7.50
N LYS A 106 16.71 -19.33 -7.64
CA LYS A 106 16.39 -18.42 -6.55
C LYS A 106 14.88 -18.36 -6.39
N ASN A 107 14.38 -18.63 -5.19
CA ASN A 107 13.00 -18.35 -4.83
C ASN A 107 12.92 -16.93 -4.31
N LYS A 108 11.89 -16.20 -4.74
CA LYS A 108 11.59 -14.85 -4.26
C LYS A 108 10.22 -14.85 -3.59
N GLY A 109 10.20 -14.61 -2.28
CA GLY A 109 8.99 -14.22 -1.56
C GLY A 109 8.98 -12.71 -1.34
N THR A 110 7.80 -12.10 -1.33
CA THR A 110 7.65 -10.69 -0.92
C THR A 110 6.63 -10.61 0.20
N LEU A 111 7.04 -10.08 1.34
CA LEU A 111 6.15 -9.72 2.45
C LEU A 111 5.72 -8.26 2.27
N TYR A 112 4.42 -8.03 2.28
CA TYR A 112 3.84 -6.69 2.35
C TYR A 112 3.27 -6.47 3.75
N LEU A 113 3.71 -5.42 4.43
CA LEU A 113 3.08 -4.89 5.63
C LEU A 113 2.39 -3.58 5.24
N VAL A 114 1.07 -3.57 5.34
CA VAL A 114 0.23 -2.47 4.88
C VAL A 114 -0.46 -1.87 6.10
N ASP A 115 -0.19 -0.59 6.34
CA ASP A 115 -0.86 0.23 7.34
C ASP A 115 -1.84 1.15 6.62
N LEU A 116 -3.13 0.93 6.85
CA LEU A 116 -4.20 1.64 6.16
C LEU A 116 -4.59 2.90 6.94
N ALA A 117 -4.95 3.95 6.19
CA ALA A 117 -5.56 5.15 6.73
C ALA A 117 -6.87 4.85 7.48
N GLY A 118 -7.33 5.82 8.27
CA GLY A 118 -8.55 5.72 9.06
C GLY A 118 -9.80 5.41 8.21
N SER A 119 -10.64 4.49 8.69
CA SER A 119 -11.89 4.10 8.01
C SER A 119 -13.08 4.99 8.35
N GLU A 120 -12.86 6.02 9.17
CA GLU A 120 -13.91 6.93 9.61
C GLU A 120 -14.51 7.75 8.47
N ARG A 121 -15.82 7.92 8.55
CA ARG A 121 -16.56 8.69 7.55
C ARG A 121 -16.32 10.19 7.75
N VAL A 122 -15.98 10.86 6.64
CA VAL A 122 -15.80 12.33 6.55
C VAL A 122 -16.96 13.12 7.16
N ARG A 123 -18.19 12.59 7.13
CA ARG A 123 -19.37 13.29 7.67
C ARG A 123 -19.33 13.55 9.18
N LYS A 124 -18.55 12.78 9.96
CA LYS A 124 -18.35 13.02 11.40
C LYS A 124 -17.27 14.06 11.67
N SER A 125 -16.45 14.37 10.67
CA SER A 125 -15.35 15.31 10.78
C SER A 125 -15.82 16.66 10.22
N ASN A 126 -15.82 17.74 11.03
CA ASN A 126 -16.24 19.09 10.62
C ASN A 126 -15.21 19.78 9.69
N VAL A 127 -14.71 19.04 8.70
CA VAL A 127 -13.54 19.36 7.90
C VAL A 127 -13.95 20.20 6.68
N GLN A 128 -13.26 21.30 6.43
CA GLN A 128 -13.54 22.23 5.33
C GLN A 128 -12.32 22.41 4.42
N GLY A 129 -12.54 22.89 3.19
CA GLY A 129 -11.45 23.27 2.27
C GLY A 129 -10.62 22.07 1.78
N ASP A 130 -9.30 22.21 1.75
CA ASP A 130 -8.40 21.18 1.22
C ASP A 130 -8.36 19.91 2.07
N GLN A 131 -8.61 20.01 3.38
CA GLN A 131 -8.75 18.84 4.25
C GLN A 131 -9.99 17.99 3.89
N LEU A 132 -11.05 18.58 3.30
CA LEU A 132 -12.21 17.83 2.82
C LEU A 132 -11.86 17.01 1.57
N LYS A 133 -11.02 17.55 0.68
CA LYS A 133 -10.53 16.82 -0.50
C LYS A 133 -9.66 15.64 -0.07
N GLU A 134 -8.77 15.86 0.89
CA GLU A 134 -7.92 14.82 1.50
C GLU A 134 -8.75 13.71 2.14
N ALA A 135 -9.72 14.07 2.99
CA ALA A 135 -10.69 13.15 3.58
C ALA A 135 -11.47 12.34 2.52
N GLY A 136 -11.76 12.96 1.38
CA GLY A 136 -12.35 12.32 0.21
C GLY A 136 -11.47 11.25 -0.42
N TYR A 137 -10.16 11.47 -0.57
CA TYR A 137 -9.24 10.48 -1.16
C TYR A 137 -9.03 9.25 -0.26
N ILE A 138 -8.96 9.45 1.06
CA ILE A 138 -8.89 8.33 2.02
C ILE A 138 -10.11 7.44 1.87
N ASN A 139 -11.29 8.05 1.94
CA ASN A 139 -12.54 7.30 1.80
C ASN A 139 -12.69 6.68 0.40
N LYS A 140 -12.20 7.34 -0.66
CA LYS A 140 -12.15 6.76 -2.01
C LYS A 140 -11.33 5.47 -2.03
N SER A 141 -10.11 5.49 -1.49
CA SER A 141 -9.22 4.33 -1.51
C SER A 141 -9.76 3.15 -0.69
N LEU A 142 -10.35 3.39 0.48
CA LEU A 142 -10.99 2.36 1.31
C LEU A 142 -12.33 1.87 0.72
N SER A 143 -13.10 2.75 0.07
CA SER A 143 -14.31 2.35 -0.66
C SER A 143 -13.97 1.47 -1.86
N ALA A 144 -12.92 1.82 -2.61
CA ALA A 144 -12.40 0.99 -3.70
C ALA A 144 -11.97 -0.39 -3.18
N LEU A 145 -11.29 -0.45 -2.03
CA LEU A 145 -10.96 -1.72 -1.37
C LEU A 145 -12.23 -2.51 -1.03
N GLY A 146 -13.26 -1.84 -0.50
CA GLY A 146 -14.58 -2.41 -0.27
C GLY A 146 -15.20 -3.04 -1.52
N ASN A 147 -15.18 -2.30 -2.63
CA ASN A 147 -15.72 -2.75 -3.92
C ASN A 147 -14.94 -3.95 -4.49
N VAL A 148 -13.62 -3.96 -4.36
CA VAL A 148 -12.77 -5.11 -4.75
C VAL A 148 -13.15 -6.35 -3.94
N MET A 149 -13.31 -6.21 -2.63
CA MET A 149 -13.68 -7.33 -1.76
C MET A 149 -15.09 -7.87 -2.10
N GLU A 150 -16.04 -6.98 -2.37
CA GLU A 150 -17.40 -7.37 -2.79
C GLU A 150 -17.41 -8.08 -4.15
N ALA A 151 -16.65 -7.58 -5.13
CA ALA A 151 -16.52 -8.21 -6.43
C ALA A 151 -15.88 -9.61 -6.33
N LEU A 152 -14.87 -9.76 -5.45
CA LEU A 152 -14.23 -11.05 -5.19
C LEU A 152 -15.17 -12.04 -4.50
N ASP A 153 -15.91 -11.62 -3.48
CA ASP A 153 -16.90 -12.46 -2.78
C ASP A 153 -17.99 -12.97 -3.75
N ARG A 154 -18.43 -12.10 -4.67
CA ARG A 154 -19.42 -12.45 -5.71
C ARG A 154 -18.84 -13.22 -6.90
N LYS A 155 -17.53 -13.44 -6.95
CA LYS A 155 -16.83 -14.03 -8.11
C LYS A 155 -17.19 -13.30 -9.42
N ALA A 156 -17.24 -11.96 -9.36
CA ALA A 156 -17.56 -11.14 -10.52
C ALA A 156 -16.52 -11.35 -11.63
N SER A 157 -16.96 -11.24 -12.89
CA SER A 157 -16.07 -11.37 -14.06
C SER A 157 -15.02 -10.27 -14.12
N HIS A 158 -15.34 -9.08 -13.60
CA HIS A 158 -14.46 -7.94 -13.52
C HIS A 158 -14.33 -7.46 -12.07
N VAL A 159 -13.09 -7.36 -11.58
CA VAL A 159 -12.76 -6.83 -10.26
C VAL A 159 -12.08 -5.46 -10.42
N PRO A 160 -12.59 -4.40 -9.79
CA PRO A 160 -12.17 -3.02 -10.06
C PRO A 160 -10.88 -2.61 -9.32
N TYR A 161 -9.78 -3.34 -9.53
CA TYR A 161 -8.49 -3.03 -8.89
C TYR A 161 -7.91 -1.66 -9.28
N ARG A 162 -8.41 -1.02 -10.34
CA ARG A 162 -7.88 0.25 -10.84
C ARG A 162 -8.56 1.49 -10.25
N ASP A 163 -9.57 1.31 -9.40
CA ASP A 163 -10.34 2.41 -8.82
C ASP A 163 -9.53 3.24 -7.81
N SER A 164 -8.43 2.69 -7.28
CA SER A 164 -7.44 3.40 -6.46
C SER A 164 -6.03 2.85 -6.64
N LYS A 165 -5.00 3.68 -6.37
CA LYS A 165 -3.60 3.20 -6.36
C LYS A 165 -3.38 2.10 -5.31
N LEU A 166 -4.08 2.17 -4.19
CA LEU A 166 -4.02 1.15 -3.14
C LEU A 166 -4.49 -0.21 -3.65
N THR A 167 -5.69 -0.26 -4.24
CA THR A 167 -6.24 -1.52 -4.77
C THR A 167 -5.43 -2.05 -5.95
N TYR A 168 -4.84 -1.16 -6.74
CA TYR A 168 -4.00 -1.57 -7.87
C TYR A 168 -2.68 -2.16 -7.37
N LEU A 169 -2.05 -1.54 -6.37
CA LEU A 169 -0.84 -2.04 -5.73
C LEU A 169 -1.07 -3.41 -5.08
N LEU A 170 -2.22 -3.58 -4.43
CA LEU A 170 -2.59 -4.82 -3.73
C LEU A 170 -3.24 -5.87 -4.63
N GLN A 171 -3.34 -5.63 -5.93
CA GLN A 171 -4.02 -6.55 -6.86
C GLN A 171 -3.44 -7.97 -6.78
N ASP A 172 -2.11 -8.13 -6.70
CA ASP A 172 -1.50 -9.46 -6.57
C ASP A 172 -1.81 -10.07 -5.18
N SER A 173 -1.81 -9.27 -4.11
CA SER A 173 -2.14 -9.76 -2.77
C SER A 173 -3.61 -10.17 -2.61
N LEU A 174 -4.52 -9.55 -3.36
CA LEU A 174 -5.97 -9.71 -3.25
C LEU A 174 -6.59 -10.55 -4.39
N GLY A 175 -5.88 -10.73 -5.51
CA GLY A 175 -6.39 -11.34 -6.73
C GLY A 175 -5.80 -12.72 -7.05
N GLY A 176 -4.79 -13.18 -6.31
CA GLY A 176 -4.28 -14.54 -6.43
C GLY A 176 -2.79 -14.66 -6.16
N ASN A 177 -2.33 -15.87 -5.86
CA ASN A 177 -0.90 -16.16 -5.64
C ASN A 177 -0.27 -15.43 -4.43
N SER A 178 -1.05 -15.21 -3.36
CA SER A 178 -0.55 -14.64 -2.11
C SER A 178 -1.24 -15.27 -0.89
N ARG A 179 -0.57 -15.21 0.26
CA ARG A 179 -1.19 -15.49 1.56
C ARG A 179 -1.45 -14.16 2.24
N THR A 180 -2.72 -13.84 2.43
CA THR A 180 -3.15 -12.53 2.92
C THR A 180 -3.83 -12.66 4.28
N MET A 181 -3.40 -11.83 5.22
CA MET A 181 -4.00 -11.69 6.54
C MET A 181 -4.48 -10.26 6.71
N MET A 182 -5.71 -10.10 7.18
CA MET A 182 -6.27 -8.81 7.56
C MET A 182 -6.38 -8.74 9.08
N VAL A 183 -5.86 -7.65 9.67
CA VAL A 183 -6.06 -7.33 11.08
C VAL A 183 -7.06 -6.19 11.15
N VAL A 184 -8.10 -6.36 11.98
CA VAL A 184 -9.15 -5.37 12.16
C VAL A 184 -9.00 -4.78 13.55
N ALA A 185 -8.63 -3.51 13.63
CA ALA A 185 -8.58 -2.77 14.88
C ALA A 185 -9.94 -2.11 15.15
N ILE A 186 -10.47 -2.28 16.37
CA ILE A 186 -11.73 -1.67 16.82
C ILE A 186 -11.50 -0.88 18.10
N CYS A 187 -12.25 0.21 18.27
CA CYS A 187 -12.21 1.04 19.47
C CYS A 187 -13.34 0.61 20.43
N PRO A 188 -13.06 0.33 21.71
CA PRO A 188 -14.06 -0.17 22.66
C PRO A 188 -14.97 0.92 23.25
N THR A 189 -15.06 2.10 22.63
CA THR A 189 -15.84 3.23 23.14
C THR A 189 -17.21 3.33 22.48
N ASP A 190 -18.23 3.78 23.23
CA ASP A 190 -19.59 3.95 22.73
C ASP A 190 -19.67 4.90 21.53
N SER A 191 -18.84 5.97 21.53
CA SER A 191 -18.72 6.91 20.42
C SER A 191 -18.27 6.26 19.10
N SER A 192 -17.61 5.12 19.17
CA SER A 192 -17.09 4.35 18.03
C SER A 192 -17.96 3.13 17.69
N TYR A 193 -19.13 2.98 18.31
CA TYR A 193 -20.02 1.83 18.11
C TYR A 193 -20.33 1.60 16.63
N ASP A 194 -20.83 2.62 15.93
CA ASP A 194 -21.20 2.50 14.52
C ASP A 194 -20.00 2.11 13.65
N GLU A 195 -18.84 2.75 13.83
CA GLU A 195 -17.64 2.44 13.03
C GLU A 195 -17.15 1.02 13.29
N SER A 196 -17.21 0.56 14.55
CA SER A 196 -16.84 -0.80 14.93
C SER A 196 -17.76 -1.84 14.30
N VAL A 197 -19.08 -1.58 14.26
CA VAL A 197 -20.04 -2.45 13.57
C VAL A 197 -19.72 -2.53 12.08
N HIS A 198 -19.45 -1.40 11.42
CA HIS A 198 -19.11 -1.38 9.99
C HIS A 198 -17.79 -2.15 9.72
N ALA A 199 -16.77 -1.96 10.55
CA ALA A 199 -15.49 -2.65 10.43
C ALA A 199 -15.64 -4.17 10.58
N LEU A 200 -16.41 -4.63 11.57
CA LEU A 200 -16.68 -6.06 11.81
C LEU A 200 -17.53 -6.70 10.69
N GLN A 201 -18.52 -5.97 10.17
CA GLN A 201 -19.29 -6.42 9.01
C GLN A 201 -18.41 -6.55 7.76
N PHE A 202 -17.52 -5.59 7.53
CA PHE A 202 -16.53 -5.66 6.46
C PHE A 202 -15.60 -6.88 6.63
N ALA A 203 -15.05 -7.08 7.82
CA ALA A 203 -14.21 -8.23 8.13
C ALA A 203 -14.92 -9.57 7.90
N THR A 204 -16.21 -9.65 8.25
CA THR A 204 -17.05 -10.83 8.02
C THR A 204 -17.20 -11.15 6.54
N ARG A 205 -17.32 -10.13 5.68
CA ARG A 205 -17.33 -10.31 4.22
C ARG A 205 -15.96 -10.76 3.71
N VAL A 206 -14.89 -10.06 4.12
CA VAL A 206 -13.51 -10.39 3.69
C VAL A 206 -13.14 -11.83 4.02
N ARG A 207 -13.55 -12.34 5.19
CA ARG A 207 -13.29 -13.73 5.62
C ARG A 207 -13.82 -14.79 4.66
N ARG A 208 -14.86 -14.49 3.88
CA ARG A 208 -15.50 -15.44 2.94
C ARG A 208 -14.76 -15.55 1.61
N ILE A 209 -13.90 -14.58 1.31
CA ILE A 209 -13.20 -14.49 0.03
C ILE A 209 -12.13 -15.59 -0.06
N GLN A 210 -12.15 -16.33 -1.17
CA GLN A 210 -11.14 -17.33 -1.49
C GLN A 210 -10.21 -16.79 -2.58
N ILE A 211 -9.00 -16.39 -2.19
CA ILE A 211 -8.00 -15.74 -3.06
C ILE A 211 -7.12 -16.78 -3.80
N GLY A 212 -7.58 -18.04 -3.91
CA GLY A 212 -6.81 -19.13 -4.49
C GLY A 212 -5.60 -19.55 -3.65
N ALA A 213 -4.81 -20.50 -4.17
CA ALA A 213 -3.61 -20.99 -3.50
C ALA A 213 -2.38 -20.17 -3.89
N ALA A 214 -1.53 -19.86 -2.91
CA ALA A 214 -0.21 -19.29 -3.16
C ALA A 214 0.66 -20.33 -3.90
N GLN A 215 1.22 -19.91 -5.03
CA GLN A 215 2.13 -20.68 -5.87
C GLN A 215 3.59 -20.28 -5.61
N ARG A 216 4.52 -21.18 -5.93
CA ARG A 216 5.94 -20.94 -5.72
C ARG A 216 6.47 -20.02 -6.83
N ASN A 217 7.00 -18.86 -6.41
CA ASN A 217 7.62 -17.89 -7.31
C ASN A 217 9.07 -18.29 -7.60
N VAL A 218 9.27 -19.07 -8.67
CA VAL A 218 10.59 -19.44 -9.18
C VAL A 218 11.05 -18.38 -10.18
N THR A 219 12.15 -17.69 -9.86
CA THR A 219 12.86 -16.89 -10.86
C THR A 219 13.89 -17.77 -11.55
N SER A 220 13.62 -18.13 -12.80
CA SER A 220 14.65 -18.71 -13.67
C SER A 220 15.68 -17.62 -13.94
N LYS A 221 16.93 -17.80 -13.48
CA LYS A 221 18.04 -17.12 -14.17
C LYS A 221 17.99 -17.61 -15.62
N ASN A 222 18.10 -16.70 -16.58
CA ASN A 222 18.24 -17.03 -17.99
C ASN A 222 19.24 -18.19 -18.14
N LEU A 223 18.82 -19.23 -18.85
CA LEU A 223 19.71 -20.11 -19.59
C LEU A 223 20.24 -19.27 -20.77
N GLU A 224 21.21 -18.40 -20.50
CA GLU A 224 22.12 -17.85 -21.50
C GLU A 224 23.50 -17.66 -20.86
#